data_AF-A0A2V8RBA5-F1
#
_entry.id   AF-A0A2V8RBA5-F1
#
_cell.length_a   1.000
_cell.length_b   1.000
_cell.length_c   1.000
_cell.angle_alpha   90.00
_cell.angle_beta   90.00
_cell.angle_gamma   90.00
#
_symmetry.space_group_name_H-M   'P 1'
#
loop_
_entity.id
_entity.type
_entity.pdbx_description
1 polymer ?
#
loop_
_entity_poly.entity_id
_entity_poly.type
_entity_poly.pdbx_seq_one_letter_code
_entity_poly.pdbx_strand_id
1 'polypeptide(L)'
;IKGRAPDPIVRKGKEVTKTSLEGLRKANIGEVEIEAAQFEGAHAVADIVNTETGEVILEANNEISVVKLQEIAESGVETFSIFFPERDDVGVVIAQTLKKDTINKPVDALLEIYRKMRPGDPPTVQTAYRLLEGMFFDPRKFDFSRVGRLKFNIKMGKPERLRIEDPLLEASDFFEVVNYVLKMRKNPVDDEKKPIYQADDIDHLGNRRVRAVGELLENQFRIGLERMERAIKEKMSIHQEMQTTMPRDLINAKPVTAAVREFFGSSQLSQFMDQTNPLSEITHKRRLSALGPGGLSRERAGFEVRDVHPTHYGRICPIETPEGPNIGLISSLACYARINEFGFIEAPYRKVVNGVVTEFVRIRNGGDTKFKPFDHVPAEDVEKANKRVGASGVKASFEPDPFYLTAWEEDKHVVGQANIALDENGYIVNDRNAARKAGEFILAQRDEIEFVDVSPKQLVSVAASLIPFLENDDANRALMGSNMQRQ
;
A
#
# COMPACT_ATOMS: atom_id res chain seq x y z
N ILE A 1 -34.18 22.74 -37.92
CA ILE A 1 -34.98 23.97 -37.67
C ILE A 1 -34.28 25.13 -38.37
N LYS A 2 -34.95 25.81 -39.33
CA LYS A 2 -34.44 27.05 -39.95
C LYS A 2 -34.69 28.23 -38.99
N GLY A 3 -33.67 28.60 -38.22
CA GLY A 3 -33.65 29.76 -37.33
C GLY A 3 -32.20 30.04 -36.94
N ARG A 4 -31.80 31.32 -36.94
CA ARG A 4 -30.45 31.84 -36.64
C ARG A 4 -29.53 30.86 -35.91
N ALA A 5 -28.40 30.50 -36.55
CA ALA A 5 -27.32 29.79 -35.89
C ALA A 5 -26.94 30.56 -34.61
N PRO A 6 -26.92 29.93 -33.43
CA PRO A 6 -26.46 30.57 -32.21
C PRO A 6 -25.03 31.09 -32.42
N ASP A 7 -24.71 32.24 -31.82
CA ASP A 7 -23.36 32.81 -31.95
C ASP A 7 -22.31 31.75 -31.53
N PRO A 8 -21.24 31.56 -32.32
CA PRO A 8 -20.27 30.52 -32.05
C PRO A 8 -19.55 30.81 -30.72
N ILE A 9 -19.78 29.95 -29.72
CA ILE A 9 -19.16 30.05 -28.39
C ILE A 9 -17.64 29.98 -28.50
N VAL A 10 -17.13 29.15 -29.41
CA VAL A 10 -15.71 29.05 -29.77
C VAL A 10 -15.57 29.13 -31.28
N ARG A 11 -14.66 29.99 -31.75
CA ARG A 11 -14.34 30.11 -33.18
C ARG A 11 -13.29 29.06 -33.59
N LYS A 12 -13.39 28.57 -34.84
CA LYS A 12 -12.43 27.63 -35.44
C LYS A 12 -10.98 28.10 -35.23
N GLY A 13 -10.12 27.21 -34.72
CA GLY A 13 -8.70 27.47 -34.47
C GLY A 13 -8.34 28.11 -33.12
N LYS A 14 -9.33 28.42 -32.26
CA LYS A 14 -9.06 28.84 -30.87
C LYS A 14 -9.10 27.64 -29.93
N GLU A 15 -8.16 27.61 -28.98
CA GLU A 15 -8.18 26.61 -27.89
C GLU A 15 -9.42 26.77 -27.02
N VAL A 16 -9.92 25.64 -26.52
CA VAL A 16 -11.05 25.62 -25.60
C VAL A 16 -10.57 26.00 -24.21
N THR A 17 -10.86 27.23 -23.80
CA THR A 17 -10.54 27.75 -22.46
C THR A 17 -11.59 27.32 -21.42
N LYS A 18 -11.25 27.40 -20.12
CA LYS A 18 -12.21 27.16 -19.01
C LYS A 18 -13.49 28.00 -19.15
N THR A 19 -13.35 29.28 -19.55
CA THR A 19 -14.48 30.18 -19.80
C THR A 19 -15.39 29.73 -20.94
N SER A 20 -14.80 29.18 -22.00
CA SER A 20 -15.54 28.64 -23.14
C SER A 20 -16.32 27.37 -22.75
N LEU A 21 -15.71 26.53 -21.92
CA LEU A 21 -16.28 25.28 -21.40
C LEU A 21 -17.45 25.55 -20.44
N GLU A 22 -17.33 26.57 -19.58
CA GLU A 22 -18.44 27.07 -18.76
C GLU A 22 -19.58 27.64 -19.60
N GLY A 23 -19.26 28.35 -20.70
CA GLY A 23 -20.24 28.83 -21.66
C GLY A 23 -21.02 27.70 -22.33
N LEU A 24 -20.32 26.63 -22.75
CA LEU A 24 -20.93 25.41 -23.30
C LEU A 24 -21.84 24.71 -22.29
N ARG A 25 -21.39 24.57 -21.03
CA ARG A 25 -22.20 23.96 -19.95
C ARG A 25 -23.45 24.79 -19.62
N LYS A 26 -23.34 26.12 -19.59
CA LYS A 26 -24.48 27.03 -19.39
C LYS A 26 -25.49 26.97 -20.54
N ALA A 27 -25.01 26.77 -21.77
CA ALA A 27 -25.84 26.62 -22.95
C ALA A 27 -26.50 25.22 -23.06
N ASN A 28 -26.11 24.26 -22.21
CA ASN A 28 -26.64 22.90 -22.14
C ASN A 28 -26.67 22.18 -23.51
N ILE A 29 -25.62 22.39 -24.31
CA ILE A 29 -25.48 21.81 -25.64
C ILE A 29 -25.05 20.34 -25.49
N GLY A 30 -25.94 19.40 -25.85
CA GLY A 30 -25.68 17.96 -25.82
C GLY A 30 -25.12 17.38 -27.12
N GLU A 31 -25.36 18.04 -28.26
CA GLU A 31 -24.99 17.57 -29.59
C GLU A 31 -24.34 18.70 -30.39
N VAL A 32 -23.33 18.36 -31.19
CA VAL A 32 -22.61 19.30 -32.06
C VAL A 32 -22.48 18.67 -33.43
N GLU A 33 -22.81 19.42 -34.46
CA GLU A 33 -22.59 19.02 -35.85
C GLU A 33 -21.09 19.06 -36.16
N ILE A 34 -20.54 17.95 -36.66
CA ILE A 34 -19.13 17.76 -36.95
C ILE A 34 -18.90 17.43 -38.43
N GLU A 35 -17.77 17.86 -38.97
CA GLU A 35 -17.39 17.55 -40.36
C GLU A 35 -16.80 16.14 -40.44
N ALA A 36 -17.01 15.44 -41.57
CA ALA A 36 -16.48 14.08 -41.78
C ALA A 36 -14.94 13.98 -41.62
N ALA A 37 -14.20 15.06 -41.94
CA ALA A 37 -12.75 15.10 -41.78
C ALA A 37 -12.29 15.02 -40.31
N GLN A 38 -13.16 15.37 -39.34
CA GLN A 38 -12.80 15.31 -37.92
C GLN A 38 -12.81 13.89 -37.34
N PHE A 39 -13.27 12.90 -38.13
CA PHE A 39 -13.21 11.47 -37.79
C PHE A 39 -11.87 10.82 -38.16
N GLU A 40 -10.95 11.55 -38.81
CA GLU A 40 -9.63 11.01 -39.15
C GLU A 40 -8.88 10.60 -37.86
N GLY A 41 -8.37 9.37 -37.84
CA GLY A 41 -7.76 8.74 -36.66
C GLY A 41 -8.75 8.23 -35.60
N ALA A 42 -10.06 8.34 -35.80
CA ALA A 42 -11.05 7.74 -34.91
C ALA A 42 -11.13 6.23 -35.13
N HIS A 43 -11.30 5.48 -34.04
CA HIS A 43 -11.48 4.02 -34.04
C HIS A 43 -12.83 3.65 -33.44
N ALA A 44 -13.43 2.56 -33.90
CA ALA A 44 -14.68 2.05 -33.36
C ALA A 44 -14.49 1.42 -31.97
N VAL A 45 -15.33 1.76 -31.00
CA VAL A 45 -15.29 1.17 -29.63
C VAL A 45 -15.89 -0.24 -29.61
N ALA A 46 -16.93 -0.46 -30.40
CA ALA A 46 -17.66 -1.72 -30.51
C ALA A 46 -17.93 -2.03 -31.98
N ASP A 47 -18.30 -3.28 -32.27
CA ASP A 47 -18.69 -3.70 -33.61
C ASP A 47 -19.88 -2.87 -34.10
N ILE A 48 -19.73 -2.26 -35.27
CA ILE A 48 -20.80 -1.50 -35.93
C ILE A 48 -21.53 -2.46 -36.85
N VAL A 49 -22.79 -2.75 -36.50
CA VAL A 49 -23.62 -3.76 -37.14
C VAL A 49 -24.79 -3.09 -37.83
N ASN A 50 -25.10 -3.50 -39.06
CA ASN A 50 -26.34 -3.11 -39.71
C ASN A 50 -27.52 -3.80 -39.00
N THR A 51 -28.46 -3.02 -38.47
CA THR A 51 -29.61 -3.55 -37.73
C THR A 51 -30.62 -4.29 -38.60
N GLU A 52 -30.64 -4.04 -39.91
CA GLU A 52 -31.56 -4.68 -40.86
C GLU A 52 -31.01 -6.00 -41.40
N THR A 53 -29.72 -6.06 -41.73
CA THR A 53 -29.09 -7.26 -42.32
C THR A 53 -28.36 -8.14 -41.30
N GLY A 54 -27.97 -7.58 -40.15
CA GLY A 54 -27.13 -8.25 -39.16
C GLY A 54 -25.66 -8.37 -39.57
N GLU A 55 -25.23 -7.73 -40.66
CA GLU A 55 -23.83 -7.74 -41.10
C GLU A 55 -22.97 -6.75 -40.31
N VAL A 56 -21.76 -7.17 -39.94
CA VAL A 56 -20.78 -6.32 -39.26
C VAL A 56 -20.07 -5.47 -40.32
N ILE A 57 -20.30 -4.16 -40.28
CA ILE A 57 -19.73 -3.18 -41.22
C ILE A 57 -18.27 -2.88 -40.87
N LEU A 58 -18.00 -2.74 -39.57
CA LEU A 58 -16.70 -2.44 -39.01
C LEU A 58 -16.56 -3.12 -37.64
N GLU A 59 -15.52 -3.95 -37.50
CA GLU A 59 -15.18 -4.56 -36.21
C GLU A 59 -14.57 -3.53 -35.25
N ALA A 60 -14.72 -3.77 -33.95
CA ALA A 60 -14.14 -2.95 -32.89
C ALA A 60 -12.61 -2.77 -33.08
N ASN A 61 -12.08 -1.64 -32.61
CA ASN A 61 -10.67 -1.26 -32.65
C ASN A 61 -10.09 -1.06 -34.07
N ASN A 62 -10.93 -0.97 -35.10
CA ASN A 62 -10.51 -0.56 -36.44
C ASN A 62 -10.77 0.92 -36.70
N GLU A 63 -9.95 1.50 -37.58
CA GLU A 63 -10.01 2.92 -37.96
C GLU A 63 -11.23 3.21 -38.86
N ILE A 64 -11.89 4.33 -38.59
CA ILE A 64 -13.05 4.80 -39.33
C ILE A 64 -12.57 5.65 -40.50
N SER A 65 -12.40 5.00 -41.66
CA SER A 65 -12.13 5.71 -42.92
C SER A 65 -13.38 6.44 -43.44
N VAL A 66 -13.18 7.44 -44.30
CA VAL A 66 -14.28 8.18 -44.95
C VAL A 66 -15.22 7.24 -45.73
N VAL A 67 -14.66 6.19 -46.35
CA VAL A 67 -15.44 5.17 -47.09
C VAL A 67 -16.34 4.39 -46.14
N LYS A 68 -15.78 3.93 -45.01
CA LYS A 68 -16.55 3.21 -43.99
C LYS A 68 -17.62 4.09 -43.35
N LEU A 69 -17.36 5.38 -43.18
CA LEU A 69 -18.33 6.33 -42.65
C LEU A 69 -19.52 6.54 -43.58
N GLN A 70 -19.31 6.54 -44.91
CA GLN A 70 -20.39 6.55 -45.89
C GLN A 70 -21.22 5.28 -45.84
N GLU A 71 -20.57 4.11 -45.76
CA GLU A 71 -21.24 2.81 -45.63
C GLU A 71 -22.09 2.71 -44.35
N ILE A 72 -21.59 3.26 -43.23
CA ILE A 72 -22.35 3.37 -41.96
C ILE A 72 -23.57 4.29 -42.12
N ALA A 73 -23.45 5.39 -42.86
CA ALA A 73 -24.57 6.30 -43.12
C ALA A 73 -25.62 5.68 -44.05
N GLU A 74 -25.20 4.93 -45.07
CA GLU A 74 -26.09 4.26 -46.03
C GLU A 74 -26.84 3.07 -45.41
N SER A 75 -26.20 2.38 -44.46
CA SER A 75 -26.78 1.24 -43.74
C SER A 75 -27.78 1.62 -42.65
N GLY A 76 -28.02 2.93 -42.42
CA GLY A 76 -29.03 3.41 -41.49
C GLY A 76 -28.64 3.32 -40.01
N VAL A 77 -27.36 3.16 -39.67
CA VAL A 77 -26.90 3.16 -38.28
C VAL A 77 -26.91 4.59 -37.74
N GLU A 78 -27.83 4.89 -36.81
CA GLU A 78 -28.01 6.25 -36.27
C GLU A 78 -26.98 6.62 -35.19
N THR A 79 -26.51 5.65 -34.40
CA THR A 79 -25.62 5.90 -33.25
C THR A 79 -24.51 4.86 -33.15
N PHE A 80 -23.27 5.31 -33.02
CA PHE A 80 -22.11 4.46 -32.76
C PHE A 80 -21.08 5.18 -31.89
N SER A 81 -20.26 4.40 -31.19
CA SER A 81 -19.26 4.90 -30.24
C SER A 81 -17.87 4.88 -30.87
N ILE A 82 -17.16 6.01 -30.77
CA ILE A 82 -15.80 6.16 -31.26
C ILE A 82 -14.84 6.54 -30.13
N PHE A 83 -13.56 6.25 -30.33
CA PHE A 83 -12.48 6.77 -29.51
C PHE A 83 -11.30 7.18 -30.38
N PHE A 84 -10.45 8.06 -29.86
CA PHE A 84 -9.25 8.52 -30.56
C PHE A 84 -8.02 7.97 -29.83
N PRO A 85 -7.36 6.91 -30.33
CA PRO A 85 -6.24 6.28 -29.62
C PRO A 85 -5.12 7.25 -29.27
N GLU A 86 -4.84 8.24 -30.14
CA GLU A 86 -3.78 9.23 -29.93
C GLU A 86 -4.14 10.33 -28.91
N ARG A 87 -5.43 10.58 -28.69
CA ARG A 87 -5.90 11.58 -27.72
C ARG A 87 -6.04 11.01 -26.31
N ASP A 88 -6.17 9.69 -26.20
CA ASP A 88 -6.20 8.97 -24.92
C ASP A 88 -4.77 8.61 -24.49
N ASP A 89 -4.49 8.72 -23.19
CA ASP A 89 -3.21 8.37 -22.59
C ASP A 89 -2.83 6.91 -22.81
N VAL A 90 -3.83 6.03 -22.84
CA VAL A 90 -3.65 4.57 -22.89
C VAL A 90 -4.05 3.99 -24.27
N GLY A 91 -4.83 4.75 -25.04
CA GLY A 91 -5.52 4.29 -26.25
C GLY A 91 -4.61 3.61 -27.27
N VAL A 92 -3.47 4.22 -27.62
CA VAL A 92 -2.52 3.64 -28.60
C VAL A 92 -2.01 2.26 -28.15
N VAL A 93 -1.68 2.09 -26.87
CA VAL A 93 -1.10 0.85 -26.35
C VAL A 93 -2.13 -0.27 -26.37
N ILE A 94 -3.36 0.01 -25.91
CA ILE A 94 -4.45 -0.98 -25.93
C ILE A 94 -4.80 -1.35 -27.37
N ALA A 95 -4.95 -0.35 -28.26
CA ALA A 95 -5.31 -0.58 -29.65
C ALA A 95 -4.29 -1.47 -30.38
N GLN A 96 -2.99 -1.20 -30.19
CA GLN A 96 -1.92 -2.02 -30.75
C GLN A 96 -1.82 -3.41 -30.12
N THR A 97 -2.14 -3.54 -28.83
CA THR A 97 -2.14 -4.83 -28.13
C THR A 97 -3.27 -5.72 -28.64
N LEU A 98 -4.50 -5.18 -28.74
CA LEU A 98 -5.66 -5.89 -29.29
C LEU A 98 -5.43 -6.29 -30.75
N LYS A 99 -4.79 -5.43 -31.55
CA LYS A 99 -4.46 -5.74 -32.95
C LYS A 99 -3.42 -6.86 -33.10
N LYS A 100 -2.56 -7.06 -32.10
CA LYS A 100 -1.58 -8.16 -32.05
C LYS A 100 -2.17 -9.45 -31.47
N ASP A 101 -3.23 -9.34 -30.68
CA ASP A 101 -3.91 -10.49 -30.10
C ASP A 101 -4.68 -11.24 -31.20
N THR A 102 -4.44 -12.54 -31.28
CA THR A 102 -5.11 -13.41 -32.26
C THR A 102 -6.31 -14.14 -31.65
N ILE A 103 -6.53 -13.98 -30.34
CA ILE A 103 -7.53 -14.72 -29.58
C ILE A 103 -8.79 -13.89 -29.40
N ASN A 104 -9.87 -14.31 -30.06
CA ASN A 104 -11.14 -13.58 -30.06
C ASN A 104 -12.21 -14.18 -29.13
N LYS A 105 -11.98 -15.37 -28.57
CA LYS A 105 -12.96 -16.07 -27.72
C LYS A 105 -12.42 -16.27 -26.31
N PRO A 106 -13.25 -16.07 -25.27
CA PRO A 106 -12.85 -16.31 -23.88
C PRO A 106 -12.36 -17.74 -23.62
N VAL A 107 -12.97 -18.73 -24.29
CA VAL A 107 -12.58 -20.15 -24.17
C VAL A 107 -11.16 -20.37 -24.67
N ASP A 108 -10.80 -19.78 -25.81
CA ASP A 108 -9.47 -19.91 -26.39
C ASP A 108 -8.42 -19.18 -25.54
N ALA A 109 -8.80 -18.04 -24.92
CA ALA A 109 -7.94 -17.33 -23.98
C ALA A 109 -7.62 -18.18 -22.73
N LEU A 110 -8.63 -18.88 -22.18
CA LEU A 110 -8.42 -19.81 -21.06
C LEU A 110 -7.46 -20.95 -21.43
N LEU A 111 -7.62 -21.54 -22.62
CA LEU A 111 -6.74 -22.61 -23.10
C LEU A 111 -5.30 -22.10 -23.27
N GLU A 112 -5.13 -20.88 -23.77
CA GLU A 112 -3.81 -20.28 -23.95
C GLU A 112 -3.12 -19.96 -22.62
N ILE A 113 -3.86 -19.43 -21.64
CA ILE A 113 -3.35 -19.23 -20.27
C ILE A 113 -2.86 -20.57 -19.70
N TYR A 114 -3.63 -21.65 -19.86
CA TYR A 114 -3.24 -22.97 -19.40
C TYR A 114 -1.95 -23.47 -20.08
N ARG A 115 -1.84 -23.36 -21.41
CA ARG A 115 -0.65 -23.77 -22.17
C ARG A 115 0.61 -23.05 -21.71
N LYS A 116 0.50 -21.76 -21.38
CA LYS A 116 1.63 -20.96 -20.88
C LYS A 116 2.05 -21.37 -19.47
N MET A 117 1.09 -21.66 -18.60
CA MET A 117 1.37 -22.07 -17.22
C MET A 117 1.87 -23.51 -17.11
N ARG A 118 1.41 -24.40 -18.00
CA ARG A 118 1.75 -25.83 -18.04
C ARG A 118 2.13 -26.25 -19.46
N PRO A 119 3.35 -25.90 -19.92
CA PRO A 119 3.79 -26.28 -21.25
C PRO A 119 3.92 -27.81 -21.35
N GLY A 120 3.19 -28.42 -22.29
CA GLY A 120 3.25 -29.86 -22.57
C GLY A 120 2.00 -30.65 -22.14
N ASP A 121 1.18 -30.13 -21.22
CA ASP A 121 -0.08 -30.77 -20.84
C ASP A 121 -1.20 -30.38 -21.83
N PRO A 122 -1.99 -31.34 -22.35
CA PRO A 122 -3.11 -31.01 -23.23
C PRO A 122 -4.18 -30.22 -22.46
N PRO A 123 -4.54 -28.99 -22.91
CA PRO A 123 -5.52 -28.17 -22.20
C PRO A 123 -6.94 -28.66 -22.49
N THR A 124 -7.78 -28.72 -21.46
CA THR A 124 -9.24 -28.82 -21.60
C THR A 124 -9.88 -27.58 -21.01
N VAL A 125 -11.04 -27.17 -21.50
CA VAL A 125 -11.74 -25.98 -20.99
C VAL A 125 -11.97 -26.08 -19.47
N GLN A 126 -12.34 -27.27 -19.00
CA GLN A 126 -12.62 -27.48 -17.59
C GLN A 126 -11.35 -27.43 -16.73
N THR A 127 -10.23 -28.00 -17.19
CA THR A 127 -8.96 -27.93 -16.44
C THR A 127 -8.37 -26.52 -16.45
N ALA A 128 -8.49 -25.80 -17.58
CA ALA A 128 -8.08 -24.42 -17.71
C ALA A 128 -8.88 -23.48 -16.79
N TYR A 129 -10.21 -23.63 -16.76
CA TYR A 129 -11.07 -22.86 -15.86
C TYR A 129 -10.72 -23.10 -14.39
N ARG A 130 -10.62 -24.37 -13.96
CA ARG A 130 -10.25 -24.71 -12.57
C ARG A 130 -8.86 -24.22 -12.18
N LEU A 131 -7.93 -24.14 -13.15
CA LEU A 131 -6.61 -23.57 -12.92
C LEU A 131 -6.73 -22.08 -12.60
N LEU A 132 -7.40 -21.31 -13.47
CA LEU A 132 -7.57 -19.87 -13.28
C LEU A 132 -8.36 -19.54 -12.00
N GLU A 133 -9.46 -20.25 -11.77
CA GLU A 133 -10.27 -20.15 -10.54
C GLU A 133 -9.39 -20.41 -9.30
N GLY A 134 -8.60 -21.48 -9.34
CA GLY A 134 -7.70 -21.84 -8.25
C GLY A 134 -6.52 -20.88 -8.05
N MET A 135 -6.19 -20.00 -9.00
CA MET A 135 -5.08 -19.06 -8.87
C MET A 135 -5.45 -17.81 -8.08
N PHE A 136 -6.68 -17.30 -8.24
CA PHE A 136 -7.07 -15.98 -7.71
C PHE A 136 -8.42 -15.95 -6.99
N PHE A 137 -9.28 -16.94 -7.23
CA PHE A 137 -10.69 -16.91 -6.82
C PHE A 137 -11.08 -18.05 -5.87
N ASP A 138 -10.12 -18.92 -5.50
CA ASP A 138 -10.32 -20.00 -4.52
C ASP A 138 -9.69 -19.62 -3.17
N PRO A 139 -10.50 -19.42 -2.10
CA PRO A 139 -10.01 -18.98 -0.80
C PRO A 139 -9.15 -20.03 -0.09
N ARG A 140 -9.10 -21.27 -0.59
CA ARG A 140 -8.20 -22.31 -0.08
C ARG A 140 -6.80 -22.23 -0.65
N LYS A 141 -6.63 -21.56 -1.80
CA LYS A 141 -5.36 -21.50 -2.54
C LYS A 141 -4.78 -20.10 -2.62
N PHE A 142 -5.63 -19.10 -2.56
CA PHE A 142 -5.25 -17.71 -2.67
C PHE A 142 -5.73 -16.92 -1.45
N ASP A 143 -4.82 -16.14 -0.87
CA ASP A 143 -5.09 -15.23 0.25
C ASP A 143 -4.31 -13.93 0.01
N PHE A 144 -5.03 -12.89 -0.41
CA PHE A 144 -4.45 -11.56 -0.60
C PHE A 144 -4.03 -10.90 0.71
N SER A 145 -4.51 -11.43 1.85
CA SER A 145 -4.38 -10.91 3.21
C SER A 145 -4.99 -9.52 3.43
N ARG A 146 -5.34 -9.24 4.69
CA ARG A 146 -5.80 -7.91 5.13
C ARG A 146 -4.79 -6.81 4.77
N VAL A 147 -3.49 -7.13 4.84
CA VAL A 147 -2.41 -6.18 4.54
C VAL A 147 -2.27 -5.92 3.05
N GLY A 148 -2.37 -6.95 2.21
CA GLY A 148 -2.32 -6.80 0.75
C GLY A 148 -3.49 -5.94 0.26
N ARG A 149 -4.70 -6.20 0.77
CA ARG A 149 -5.89 -5.40 0.45
C ARG A 149 -5.78 -3.96 0.92
N LEU A 150 -5.29 -3.72 2.14
CA LEU A 150 -5.03 -2.37 2.66
C LEU A 150 -4.09 -1.58 1.73
N LYS A 151 -2.95 -2.17 1.38
CA LYS A 151 -1.95 -1.51 0.51
C LYS A 151 -2.47 -1.29 -0.90
N PHE A 152 -3.22 -2.24 -1.45
CA PHE A 152 -3.88 -2.10 -2.74
C PHE A 152 -4.84 -0.91 -2.73
N ASN A 153 -5.70 -0.80 -1.72
CA ASN A 153 -6.66 0.30 -1.61
C ASN A 153 -5.95 1.66 -1.51
N ILE A 154 -4.92 1.76 -0.66
CA ILE A 154 -4.11 2.99 -0.52
C ILE A 154 -3.51 3.39 -1.87
N LYS A 155 -2.91 2.43 -2.59
CA LYS A 155 -2.27 2.69 -3.90
C LYS A 155 -3.27 3.11 -4.97
N MET A 156 -4.48 2.54 -4.95
CA MET A 156 -5.57 2.89 -5.88
C MET A 156 -6.39 4.11 -5.45
N GLY A 157 -6.04 4.79 -4.34
CA GLY A 157 -6.78 5.95 -3.83
C GLY A 157 -8.18 5.62 -3.28
N LYS A 158 -8.41 4.37 -2.90
CA LYS A 158 -9.67 3.88 -2.30
C LYS A 158 -9.65 4.03 -0.77
N PRO A 159 -10.83 4.01 -0.11
CA PRO A 159 -10.88 3.93 1.35
C PRO A 159 -10.08 2.73 1.87
N GLU A 160 -9.17 2.98 2.81
CA GLU A 160 -8.15 2.00 3.23
C GLU A 160 -8.75 0.65 3.66
N ARG A 161 -9.84 0.70 4.43
CA ARG A 161 -10.52 -0.48 5.00
C ARG A 161 -11.58 -1.10 4.10
N LEU A 162 -11.71 -0.65 2.84
CA LEU A 162 -12.66 -1.21 1.89
C LEU A 162 -12.35 -2.69 1.63
N ARG A 163 -13.33 -3.59 1.84
CA ARG A 163 -13.19 -5.04 1.62
C ARG A 163 -11.97 -5.66 2.32
N ILE A 164 -11.54 -5.11 3.47
CA ILE A 164 -10.27 -5.52 4.11
C ILE A 164 -10.24 -7.00 4.54
N GLU A 165 -11.40 -7.59 4.84
CA GLU A 165 -11.54 -9.00 5.22
C GLU A 165 -11.72 -9.93 4.01
N ASP A 166 -11.76 -9.40 2.79
CA ASP A 166 -11.90 -10.20 1.57
C ASP A 166 -10.52 -10.65 1.05
N PRO A 167 -10.21 -11.96 1.12
CA PRO A 167 -8.91 -12.48 0.72
C PRO A 167 -8.78 -12.67 -0.80
N LEU A 168 -9.86 -12.53 -1.57
CA LEU A 168 -9.86 -12.83 -3.01
C LEU A 168 -9.73 -11.57 -3.85
N LEU A 169 -9.24 -11.73 -5.08
CA LEU A 169 -9.26 -10.68 -6.10
C LEU A 169 -10.58 -10.70 -6.87
N GLU A 170 -11.01 -9.53 -7.34
CA GLU A 170 -12.12 -9.39 -8.29
C GLU A 170 -11.61 -8.97 -9.68
N ALA A 171 -12.42 -9.19 -10.71
CA ALA A 171 -12.08 -8.76 -12.08
C ALA A 171 -11.72 -7.27 -12.17
N SER A 172 -12.43 -6.41 -11.41
CA SER A 172 -12.14 -4.97 -11.32
C SER A 172 -10.75 -4.68 -10.79
N ASP A 173 -10.21 -5.50 -9.87
CA ASP A 173 -8.87 -5.30 -9.31
C ASP A 173 -7.81 -5.42 -10.42
N PHE A 174 -7.98 -6.36 -11.36
CA PHE A 174 -7.07 -6.52 -12.50
C PHE A 174 -7.13 -5.33 -13.46
N PHE A 175 -8.33 -4.84 -13.79
CA PHE A 175 -8.49 -3.68 -14.66
C PHE A 175 -7.85 -2.43 -14.06
N GLU A 176 -7.99 -2.23 -12.75
CA GLU A 176 -7.39 -1.09 -12.05
C GLU A 176 -5.87 -1.14 -12.08
N VAL A 177 -5.26 -2.31 -11.85
CA VAL A 177 -3.80 -2.48 -11.94
C VAL A 177 -3.30 -2.21 -13.35
N VAL A 178 -3.95 -2.78 -14.37
CA VAL A 178 -3.58 -2.58 -15.77
C VAL A 178 -3.71 -1.10 -16.14
N ASN A 179 -4.81 -0.45 -15.74
CA ASN A 179 -5.02 0.97 -15.96
C ASN A 179 -3.96 1.83 -15.26
N TYR A 180 -3.62 1.53 -14.00
CA TYR A 180 -2.58 2.23 -13.24
C TYR A 180 -1.22 2.14 -13.95
N VAL A 181 -0.81 0.94 -14.36
CA VAL A 181 0.47 0.70 -15.03
C VAL A 181 0.54 1.41 -16.38
N LEU A 182 -0.54 1.37 -17.15
CA LEU A 182 -0.59 2.01 -18.47
C LEU A 182 -0.54 3.54 -18.35
N LYS A 183 -1.26 4.13 -17.40
CA LYS A 183 -1.24 5.58 -17.16
C LYS A 183 0.09 6.07 -16.57
N MET A 184 0.80 5.23 -15.81
CA MET A 184 2.12 5.56 -15.26
C MET A 184 3.14 5.95 -16.35
N ARG A 185 3.07 5.35 -17.54
CA ARG A 185 4.04 5.60 -18.62
C ARG A 185 4.11 7.06 -19.08
N LYS A 186 3.00 7.80 -19.05
CA LYS A 186 2.96 9.21 -19.44
C LYS A 186 3.25 10.18 -18.29
N ASN A 187 3.35 9.68 -17.05
CA ASN A 187 3.63 10.46 -15.85
C ASN A 187 2.71 11.70 -15.70
N PRO A 188 1.37 11.53 -15.75
CA PRO A 188 0.46 12.66 -15.65
C PRO A 188 0.65 13.33 -14.29
N VAL A 189 0.76 14.65 -14.30
CA VAL A 189 0.99 15.47 -13.12
C VAL A 189 -0.31 16.12 -12.64
N ASP A 190 -0.47 16.16 -11.33
CA ASP A 190 -1.54 16.88 -10.63
C ASP A 190 -1.30 18.40 -10.68
N ASP A 191 -2.26 19.20 -10.20
CA ASP A 191 -2.21 20.66 -10.13
C ASP A 191 -0.95 21.19 -9.40
N GLU A 192 -0.39 20.40 -8.47
CA GLU A 192 0.87 20.67 -7.77
C GLU A 192 2.13 20.17 -8.51
N LYS A 193 2.03 19.80 -9.79
CA LYS A 193 3.08 19.16 -10.61
C LYS A 193 3.59 17.83 -10.04
N LYS A 194 2.86 17.20 -9.13
CA LYS A 194 3.21 15.88 -8.58
C LYS A 194 2.67 14.79 -9.48
N PRO A 195 3.45 13.76 -9.81
CA PRO A 195 2.96 12.69 -10.65
C PRO A 195 1.86 11.89 -9.94
N ILE A 196 0.73 11.69 -10.60
CA ILE A 196 -0.45 10.98 -10.06
C ILE A 196 -0.16 9.48 -9.97
N TYR A 197 0.58 8.95 -10.95
CA TYR A 197 0.99 7.55 -11.02
C TYR A 197 2.50 7.48 -10.92
N GLN A 198 3.00 6.81 -9.89
CA GLN A 198 4.44 6.77 -9.60
C GLN A 198 4.90 5.32 -9.44
N ALA A 199 6.15 5.09 -9.88
CA ALA A 199 6.86 3.85 -9.58
C ALA A 199 7.08 3.78 -8.07
N ASP A 200 6.85 2.60 -7.50
CA ASP A 200 7.05 2.39 -6.07
C ASP A 200 8.52 2.17 -5.74
N ASP A 201 8.97 2.82 -4.68
CA ASP A 201 10.26 2.52 -4.05
C ASP A 201 10.11 1.29 -3.14
N ILE A 202 10.87 0.24 -3.42
CA ILE A 202 10.84 -1.03 -2.69
C ILE A 202 11.49 -0.94 -1.30
N ASP A 203 12.34 0.06 -1.07
CA ASP A 203 13.10 0.28 0.17
C ASP A 203 12.30 1.11 1.17
N HIS A 204 11.33 1.89 0.68
CA HIS A 204 10.38 2.62 1.50
C HIS A 204 9.73 1.73 2.56
N LEU A 205 9.79 2.09 3.84
CA LEU A 205 9.18 1.30 4.93
C LEU A 205 7.65 1.20 4.84
N GLY A 206 7.02 1.98 3.97
CA GLY A 206 5.63 1.79 3.63
C GLY A 206 5.34 0.55 2.77
N ASN A 207 6.36 0.00 2.12
CA ASN A 207 6.28 -1.18 1.26
C ASN A 207 6.97 -2.41 1.89
N ARG A 208 7.55 -2.24 3.08
CA ARG A 208 8.15 -3.30 3.88
C ARG A 208 7.40 -3.46 5.19
N ARG A 209 7.12 -4.69 5.59
CA ARG A 209 6.47 -4.99 6.86
C ARG A 209 7.25 -6.01 7.66
N VAL A 210 7.18 -5.87 8.98
CA VAL A 210 7.73 -6.81 9.93
C VAL A 210 6.71 -7.92 10.16
N ARG A 211 7.14 -9.17 9.97
CA ARG A 211 6.36 -10.34 10.37
C ARG A 211 6.74 -10.71 11.80
N ALA A 212 5.76 -10.64 12.70
CA ALA A 212 5.97 -11.08 14.07
C ALA A 212 6.02 -12.62 14.16
N VAL A 213 6.57 -13.13 15.26
CA VAL A 213 6.66 -14.58 15.53
C VAL A 213 5.28 -15.24 15.46
N GLY A 214 4.24 -14.56 15.95
CA GLY A 214 2.86 -15.07 15.92
C GLY A 214 2.35 -15.34 14.51
N GLU A 215 2.58 -14.43 13.57
CA GLU A 215 2.15 -14.58 12.17
C GLU A 215 2.95 -15.69 11.45
N LEU A 216 4.26 -15.76 11.68
CA LEU A 216 5.08 -16.83 11.12
C LEU A 216 4.63 -18.21 11.63
N LEU A 217 4.35 -18.30 12.92
CA LEU A 217 3.87 -19.52 13.55
C LEU A 217 2.45 -19.90 13.07
N GLU A 218 1.56 -18.91 12.90
CA GLU A 218 0.22 -19.13 12.34
C GLU A 218 0.29 -19.78 10.96
N ASN A 219 1.17 -19.28 10.08
CA ASN A 219 1.37 -19.86 8.75
C ASN A 219 1.85 -21.31 8.81
N GLN A 220 2.80 -21.63 9.69
CA GLN A 220 3.28 -23.01 9.87
C GLN A 220 2.19 -23.91 10.47
N PHE A 221 1.39 -23.37 11.38
CA PHE A 221 0.26 -24.07 11.95
C PHE A 221 -0.81 -24.36 10.89
N ARG A 222 -1.12 -23.39 10.01
CA ARG A 222 -2.04 -23.51 8.87
C ARG A 222 -1.59 -24.63 7.92
N ILE A 223 -0.31 -24.66 7.54
CA ILE A 223 0.26 -25.76 6.73
C ILE A 223 0.09 -27.12 7.42
N GLY A 224 0.31 -27.16 8.74
CA GLY A 224 0.07 -28.36 9.54
C GLY A 224 -1.39 -28.83 9.53
N LEU A 225 -2.33 -27.88 9.61
CA LEU A 225 -3.77 -28.15 9.54
C LEU A 225 -4.21 -28.62 8.16
N GLU A 226 -3.71 -28.02 7.07
CA GLU A 226 -4.01 -28.46 5.71
C GLU A 226 -3.56 -29.91 5.46
N ARG A 227 -2.36 -30.26 5.93
CA ARG A 227 -1.86 -31.65 5.88
C ARG A 227 -2.76 -32.60 6.68
N MET A 228 -3.21 -32.17 7.86
CA MET A 228 -4.12 -32.94 8.70
C MET A 228 -5.49 -33.10 8.05
N GLU A 229 -6.05 -32.04 7.46
CA GLU A 229 -7.32 -32.04 6.75
C GLU A 229 -7.30 -33.06 5.60
N ARG A 230 -6.22 -33.06 4.80
CA ARG A 230 -6.05 -34.03 3.71
C ARG A 230 -6.07 -35.48 4.23
N ALA A 231 -5.33 -35.76 5.31
CA ALA A 231 -5.29 -37.08 5.92
C ALA A 231 -6.66 -37.50 6.50
N ILE A 232 -7.41 -36.56 7.09
CA ILE A 232 -8.77 -36.81 7.58
C ILE A 232 -9.71 -37.15 6.43
N LYS A 233 -9.69 -36.36 5.33
CA LYS A 233 -10.53 -36.62 4.14
C LYS A 233 -10.24 -37.98 3.53
N GLU A 234 -8.97 -38.35 3.42
CA GLU A 234 -8.57 -39.66 2.91
C GLU A 234 -9.08 -40.79 3.81
N LYS A 235 -8.91 -40.68 5.13
CA LYS A 235 -9.46 -41.66 6.09
C LYS A 235 -10.98 -41.76 6.00
N MET A 236 -11.68 -40.63 5.94
CA MET A 236 -13.14 -40.61 5.84
C MET A 236 -13.65 -41.25 4.55
N SER A 237 -12.90 -41.14 3.45
CA SER A 237 -13.26 -41.80 2.18
C SER A 237 -13.06 -43.31 2.21
N ILE A 238 -12.17 -43.82 3.07
CA ILE A 238 -11.82 -45.26 3.14
C ILE A 238 -12.67 -46.00 4.19
N HIS A 239 -12.99 -45.35 5.31
CA HIS A 239 -13.70 -46.00 6.41
C HIS A 239 -15.19 -46.19 6.08
N GLN A 240 -15.60 -47.45 5.87
CA GLN A 240 -16.98 -47.83 5.54
C GLN A 240 -17.93 -47.75 6.75
N GLU A 241 -17.41 -47.83 7.98
CA GLU A 241 -18.18 -47.78 9.23
C GLU A 241 -18.09 -46.40 9.91
N MET A 242 -18.56 -45.35 9.22
CA MET A 242 -18.59 -43.99 9.77
C MET A 242 -19.44 -43.84 11.04
N GLN A 243 -20.39 -44.76 11.29
CA GLN A 243 -21.31 -44.68 12.42
C GLN A 243 -20.66 -45.00 13.77
N THR A 244 -19.58 -45.80 13.78
CA THR A 244 -18.86 -46.23 14.99
C THR A 244 -17.55 -45.47 15.20
N THR A 245 -17.07 -44.76 14.17
CA THR A 245 -15.80 -44.04 14.19
C THR A 245 -15.92 -42.77 15.03
N MET A 246 -15.05 -42.59 16.02
CA MET A 246 -15.02 -41.38 16.84
C MET A 246 -14.07 -40.33 16.25
N PRO A 247 -14.32 -39.02 16.45
CA PRO A 247 -13.46 -37.96 15.88
C PRO A 247 -11.97 -38.07 16.25
N ARG A 248 -11.65 -38.60 17.44
CA ARG A 248 -10.26 -38.83 17.88
C ARG A 248 -9.50 -39.84 17.02
N ASP A 249 -10.22 -40.74 16.32
CA ASP A 249 -9.61 -41.78 15.48
C ASP A 249 -9.20 -41.20 14.09
N LEU A 250 -9.87 -40.11 13.70
CA LEU A 250 -9.58 -39.37 12.47
C LEU A 250 -8.43 -38.37 12.66
N ILE A 251 -8.41 -37.67 13.80
CA ILE A 251 -7.46 -36.59 14.08
C ILE A 251 -6.09 -37.14 14.51
N ASN A 252 -5.03 -36.71 13.82
CA ASN A 252 -3.65 -37.00 14.19
C ASN A 252 -2.86 -35.71 14.36
N ALA A 253 -2.31 -35.46 15.55
CA ALA A 253 -1.56 -34.24 15.86
C ALA A 253 -0.13 -34.21 15.27
N LYS A 254 0.39 -35.35 14.76
CA LYS A 254 1.77 -35.45 14.24
C LYS A 254 2.08 -34.43 13.13
N PRO A 255 1.22 -34.19 12.10
CA PRO A 255 1.52 -33.23 11.05
C PRO A 255 1.68 -31.79 11.57
N VAL A 256 0.83 -31.37 12.51
CA VAL A 256 0.89 -30.03 13.11
C VAL A 256 2.10 -29.89 14.02
N THR A 257 2.32 -30.85 14.92
CA THR A 257 3.49 -30.84 15.82
C THR A 257 4.82 -30.92 15.07
N ALA A 258 4.88 -31.65 13.95
CA ALA A 258 6.05 -31.68 13.08
C ALA A 258 6.32 -30.32 12.44
N ALA A 259 5.30 -29.66 11.87
CA ALA A 259 5.46 -28.34 11.26
C ALA A 259 5.95 -27.28 12.26
N VAL A 260 5.39 -27.29 13.49
CA VAL A 260 5.82 -26.38 14.56
C VAL A 260 7.25 -26.69 15.02
N ARG A 261 7.62 -27.97 15.20
CA ARG A 261 8.99 -28.35 15.58
C ARG A 261 10.01 -28.00 14.52
N GLU A 262 9.68 -28.20 13.25
CA GLU A 262 10.52 -27.80 12.13
C GLU A 262 10.77 -26.30 12.16
N PHE A 263 9.73 -25.49 12.34
CA PHE A 263 9.87 -24.03 12.46
C PHE A 263 10.84 -23.62 13.59
N PHE A 264 10.68 -24.12 14.81
CA PHE A 264 11.57 -23.74 15.92
C PHE A 264 12.96 -24.39 15.85
N GLY A 265 13.09 -25.54 15.19
CA GLY A 265 14.34 -26.30 15.14
C GLY A 265 15.27 -25.93 13.99
N SER A 266 14.73 -25.63 12.80
CA SER A 266 15.52 -25.44 11.57
C SER A 266 15.38 -24.07 10.93
N SER A 267 14.43 -23.23 11.37
CA SER A 267 14.27 -21.89 10.81
C SER A 267 15.49 -21.01 11.09
N GLN A 268 15.96 -20.30 10.07
CA GLN A 268 17.02 -19.29 10.19
C GLN A 268 16.68 -18.15 11.16
N LEU A 269 15.38 -17.94 11.42
CA LEU A 269 14.87 -16.93 12.34
C LEU A 269 14.80 -17.43 13.79
N SER A 270 14.89 -18.74 14.01
CA SER A 270 14.95 -19.35 15.34
C SER A 270 16.42 -19.49 15.74
N GLN A 271 16.95 -18.45 16.39
CA GLN A 271 18.36 -18.36 16.76
C GLN A 271 18.53 -18.55 18.26
N PHE A 272 19.70 -19.06 18.67
CA PHE A 272 20.06 -19.05 20.09
C PHE A 272 20.18 -17.62 20.59
N MET A 273 19.54 -17.32 21.71
CA MET A 273 19.53 -15.98 22.26
C MET A 273 20.93 -15.58 22.75
N ASP A 274 21.47 -14.51 22.21
CA ASP A 274 22.61 -13.78 22.76
C ASP A 274 22.35 -13.40 24.23
N GLN A 275 23.12 -13.98 25.16
CA GLN A 275 22.94 -13.87 26.62
C GLN A 275 24.20 -13.36 27.35
N THR A 276 25.10 -12.70 26.63
CA THR A 276 26.33 -12.11 27.19
C THR A 276 26.03 -11.09 28.29
N ASN A 277 25.06 -10.21 28.06
CA ASN A 277 24.60 -9.22 29.02
C ASN A 277 23.12 -8.82 28.75
N PRO A 278 22.45 -8.10 29.68
CA PRO A 278 21.04 -7.73 29.50
C PRO A 278 20.77 -6.85 28.27
N LEU A 279 21.74 -6.02 27.86
CA LEU A 279 21.61 -5.20 26.66
C LEU A 279 21.59 -6.08 25.39
N SER A 280 22.46 -7.09 25.33
CA SER A 280 22.51 -8.07 24.26
C SER A 280 21.19 -8.83 24.13
N GLU A 281 20.60 -9.26 25.25
CA GLU A 281 19.30 -9.94 25.25
C GLU A 281 18.17 -9.02 24.71
N ILE A 282 18.11 -7.77 25.17
CA ILE A 282 17.08 -6.82 24.75
C ILE A 282 17.24 -6.46 23.28
N THR A 283 18.46 -6.17 22.83
CA THR A 283 18.74 -5.80 21.43
C THR A 283 18.49 -6.97 20.49
N HIS A 284 18.81 -8.20 20.88
CA HIS A 284 18.51 -9.39 20.08
C HIS A 284 17.00 -9.58 19.90
N LYS A 285 16.18 -9.39 20.94
CA LYS A 285 14.72 -9.47 20.83
C LYS A 285 14.11 -8.38 19.94
N ARG A 286 14.80 -7.24 19.80
CA ARG A 286 14.39 -6.09 18.97
C ARG A 286 15.04 -6.06 17.57
N ARG A 287 15.72 -7.13 17.19
CA ARG A 287 16.44 -7.27 15.92
C ARG A 287 15.45 -7.52 14.77
N LEU A 288 15.66 -6.82 13.66
CA LEU A 288 14.98 -7.00 12.39
C LEU A 288 15.92 -7.72 11.42
N SER A 289 15.37 -8.63 10.62
CA SER A 289 16.12 -9.38 9.60
C SER A 289 15.38 -9.33 8.28
N ALA A 290 16.06 -8.88 7.23
CA ALA A 290 15.59 -9.01 5.84
C ALA A 290 15.82 -10.44 5.29
N LEU A 291 16.58 -11.27 6.00
CA LEU A 291 16.86 -12.66 5.66
C LEU A 291 15.78 -13.59 6.20
N GLY A 292 15.54 -14.71 5.52
CA GLY A 292 14.64 -15.78 5.95
C GLY A 292 13.58 -16.15 4.91
N PRO A 293 12.63 -17.03 5.27
CA PRO A 293 11.58 -17.47 4.36
C PRO A 293 10.68 -16.28 3.94
N GLY A 294 10.59 -16.04 2.63
CA GLY A 294 9.85 -14.91 2.06
C GLY A 294 10.61 -13.57 2.10
N GLY A 295 11.86 -13.56 2.59
CA GLY A 295 12.76 -12.42 2.54
C GLY A 295 13.82 -12.54 1.44
N LEU A 296 14.89 -11.76 1.57
CA LEU A 296 16.03 -11.77 0.65
C LEU A 296 17.06 -12.83 1.04
N SER A 297 17.77 -13.36 0.06
CA SER A 297 19.02 -14.08 0.30
C SER A 297 20.20 -13.09 0.27
N ARG A 298 21.29 -13.42 0.97
CA ARG A 298 22.49 -12.58 1.01
C ARG A 298 23.06 -12.27 -0.37
N GLU A 299 23.00 -13.23 -1.28
CA GLU A 299 23.52 -13.13 -2.65
C GLU A 299 22.63 -12.28 -3.57
N ARG A 300 21.32 -12.24 -3.30
CA ARG A 300 20.37 -11.44 -4.07
C ARG A 300 20.22 -10.01 -3.54
N ALA A 301 20.71 -9.75 -2.33
CA ALA A 301 20.64 -8.43 -1.74
C ALA A 301 21.73 -7.51 -2.31
N GLY A 302 21.33 -6.67 -3.26
CA GLY A 302 22.16 -5.61 -3.84
C GLY A 302 22.51 -4.51 -2.85
N PHE A 303 23.20 -3.48 -3.34
CA PHE A 303 23.63 -2.34 -2.53
C PHE A 303 22.44 -1.50 -2.02
N GLU A 304 21.45 -1.24 -2.89
CA GLU A 304 20.28 -0.39 -2.60
C GLU A 304 19.53 -0.84 -1.34
N VAL A 305 19.30 -2.15 -1.20
CA VAL A 305 18.55 -2.70 -0.05
C VAL A 305 19.33 -2.65 1.28
N ARG A 306 20.65 -2.48 1.21
CA ARG A 306 21.50 -2.39 2.41
C ARG A 306 21.69 -0.96 2.88
N ASP A 307 21.34 0.02 2.05
CA ASP A 307 21.53 1.43 2.34
C ASP A 307 20.49 1.96 3.34
N VAL A 308 20.78 3.12 3.93
CA VAL A 308 19.89 3.78 4.88
C VAL A 308 18.87 4.62 4.11
N HIS A 309 17.61 4.20 4.15
CA HIS A 309 16.51 4.94 3.54
C HIS A 309 15.98 6.06 4.47
N PRO A 310 15.57 7.25 3.98
CA PRO A 310 15.03 8.33 4.82
C PRO A 310 13.86 7.89 5.73
N THR A 311 13.01 6.96 5.28
CA THR A 311 11.90 6.44 6.09
C THR A 311 12.33 5.66 7.33
N HIS A 312 13.60 5.25 7.42
CA HIS A 312 14.15 4.60 8.62
C HIS A 312 14.12 5.55 9.84
N TYR A 313 14.04 6.87 9.62
CA TYR A 313 14.00 7.87 10.68
C TYR A 313 12.93 7.54 11.72
N GLY A 314 13.34 7.42 12.99
CA GLY A 314 12.43 7.10 14.10
C GLY A 314 11.95 5.65 14.17
N ARG A 315 12.27 4.81 13.17
CA ARG A 315 11.73 3.45 12.99
C ARG A 315 12.79 2.37 13.10
N ILE A 316 13.87 2.51 12.33
CA ILE A 316 15.01 1.59 12.31
C ILE A 316 16.26 2.39 12.63
N CYS A 317 17.10 1.87 13.52
CA CYS A 317 18.35 2.51 13.87
C CYS A 317 19.33 2.46 12.68
N PRO A 318 19.86 3.61 12.22
CA PRO A 318 20.83 3.64 11.12
C PRO A 318 22.25 3.22 11.55
N ILE A 319 22.50 3.13 12.87
CA ILE A 319 23.83 2.85 13.43
C ILE A 319 24.01 1.37 13.79
N GLU A 320 23.00 0.76 14.44
CA GLU A 320 23.12 -0.60 14.96
C GLU A 320 22.82 -1.65 13.87
N THR A 321 23.89 -2.09 13.20
CA THR A 321 23.90 -3.21 12.25
C THR A 321 25.19 -4.01 12.45
N PRO A 322 25.19 -5.35 12.24
CA PRO A 322 26.44 -6.11 12.24
C PRO A 322 27.33 -5.67 11.08
N GLU A 323 28.65 -5.72 11.32
CA GLU A 323 29.66 -5.53 10.28
C GLU A 323 29.78 -6.74 9.36
N GLY A 324 30.39 -6.53 8.19
CA GLY A 324 30.70 -7.59 7.24
C GLY A 324 29.51 -7.99 6.35
N PRO A 325 29.33 -9.28 6.00
CA PRO A 325 28.40 -9.70 4.95
C PRO A 325 26.93 -9.36 5.20
N ASN A 326 26.53 -9.15 6.45
CA ASN A 326 25.15 -8.88 6.87
C ASN A 326 24.83 -7.39 7.08
N ILE A 327 25.77 -6.49 6.77
CA ILE A 327 25.53 -5.05 6.89
C ILE A 327 24.29 -4.63 6.10
N GLY A 328 23.39 -3.87 6.75
CA GLY A 328 22.12 -3.40 6.19
C GLY A 328 21.02 -4.47 6.07
N LEU A 329 21.34 -5.76 6.24
CA LEU A 329 20.35 -6.85 6.18
C LEU A 329 19.79 -7.23 7.54
N ILE A 330 20.54 -6.88 8.59
CA ILE A 330 20.14 -7.02 9.98
C ILE A 330 20.19 -5.63 10.59
N SER A 331 19.09 -5.20 11.17
CA SER A 331 18.97 -3.88 11.78
C SER A 331 18.30 -3.99 13.14
N SER A 332 18.28 -2.88 13.88
CA SER A 332 17.66 -2.81 15.20
C SER A 332 16.49 -1.83 15.17
N LEU A 333 15.37 -2.18 15.83
CA LEU A 333 14.28 -1.23 16.03
C LEU A 333 14.75 -0.01 16.82
N ALA A 334 14.35 1.18 16.39
CA ALA A 334 14.62 2.41 17.13
C ALA A 334 13.93 2.40 18.51
N CYS A 335 14.35 3.30 19.41
CA CYS A 335 13.93 3.30 20.82
C CYS A 335 12.40 3.34 21.00
N TYR A 336 11.73 4.27 20.33
CA TYR A 336 10.30 4.49 20.49
C TYR A 336 9.44 3.89 19.37
N ALA A 337 10.08 3.23 18.40
CA ALA A 337 9.38 2.58 17.29
C ALA A 337 8.46 1.46 17.80
N ARG A 338 7.29 1.35 17.19
CA ARG A 338 6.31 0.29 17.45
C ARG A 338 5.90 -0.36 16.14
N ILE A 339 5.36 -1.57 16.23
CA ILE A 339 4.80 -2.29 15.08
C ILE A 339 3.28 -2.26 15.24
N ASN A 340 2.57 -1.85 14.20
CA ASN A 340 1.13 -1.76 14.21
C ASN A 340 0.43 -3.11 13.91
N GLU A 341 -0.89 -3.12 13.90
CA GLU A 341 -1.68 -4.34 13.68
C GLU A 341 -1.43 -5.00 12.31
N PHE A 342 -0.94 -4.26 11.33
CA PHE A 342 -0.64 -4.72 9.98
C PHE A 342 0.83 -5.09 9.76
N GLY A 343 1.67 -4.92 10.80
CA GLY A 343 3.10 -5.22 10.74
C GLY A 343 3.99 -4.07 10.23
N PHE A 344 3.46 -2.86 10.04
CA PHE A 344 4.27 -1.70 9.66
C PHE A 344 4.88 -1.02 10.87
N ILE A 345 6.06 -0.45 10.71
CA ILE A 345 6.77 0.25 11.78
C ILE A 345 6.30 1.70 11.83
N GLU A 346 5.91 2.14 13.03
CA GLU A 346 5.44 3.48 13.32
C GLU A 346 6.40 4.20 14.26
N ALA A 347 6.55 5.50 14.06
CA ALA A 347 7.31 6.39 14.93
C ALA A 347 6.35 7.38 15.61
N PRO A 348 6.60 7.75 16.88
CA PRO A 348 5.76 8.71 17.59
C PRO A 348 6.10 10.16 17.22
N TYR A 349 5.09 11.02 17.27
CA TYR A 349 5.17 12.45 16.99
C TYR A 349 4.29 13.27 17.94
N ARG A 350 4.73 14.49 18.26
CA ARG A 350 3.92 15.52 18.91
C ARG A 350 3.21 16.32 17.84
N LYS A 351 1.93 16.63 18.05
CA LYS A 351 1.14 17.40 17.09
C LYS A 351 1.30 18.89 17.34
N VAL A 352 1.40 19.65 16.25
CA VAL A 352 1.42 21.12 16.30
C VAL A 352 0.02 21.63 15.97
N VAL A 353 -0.49 22.52 16.82
CA VAL A 353 -1.80 23.16 16.63
C VAL A 353 -1.60 24.66 16.71
N ASN A 354 -1.87 25.38 15.61
CA ASN A 354 -1.70 26.84 15.51
C ASN A 354 -0.32 27.33 15.98
N GLY A 355 0.75 26.64 15.56
CA GLY A 355 2.13 26.97 15.92
C GLY A 355 2.57 26.55 17.33
N VAL A 356 1.70 25.89 18.11
CA VAL A 356 2.00 25.36 19.45
C VAL A 356 2.24 23.86 19.39
N VAL A 357 3.39 23.40 19.87
CA VAL A 357 3.66 21.97 20.06
C VAL A 357 2.83 21.49 21.25
N THR A 358 1.80 20.69 20.98
CA THR A 358 0.84 20.23 21.98
C THR A 358 1.09 18.76 22.33
N GLU A 359 1.17 18.46 23.62
CA GLU A 359 1.21 17.08 24.09
C GLU A 359 -0.19 16.49 24.18
N PHE A 360 -0.35 15.26 23.70
CA PHE A 360 -1.59 14.52 23.75
C PHE A 360 -1.49 13.35 24.72
N VAL A 361 -2.62 13.05 25.35
CA VAL A 361 -2.75 12.00 26.36
C VAL A 361 -3.97 11.15 26.05
N ARG A 362 -3.88 9.87 26.43
CA ARG A 362 -4.99 8.92 26.42
C ARG A 362 -5.57 8.81 27.81
N ILE A 363 -6.88 8.98 27.91
CA ILE A 363 -7.59 8.88 29.19
C ILE A 363 -7.70 7.40 29.60
N ARG A 364 -7.18 7.06 30.78
CA ARG A 364 -7.36 5.73 31.40
C ARG A 364 -8.70 5.65 32.14
N ASN A 365 -9.01 6.67 32.92
CA ASN A 365 -10.29 6.80 33.61
C ASN A 365 -10.73 8.28 33.59
N GLY A 366 -11.97 8.53 33.19
CA GLY A 366 -12.54 9.87 33.10
C GLY A 366 -12.86 10.50 34.46
N GLY A 367 -13.06 9.70 35.51
CA GLY A 367 -13.51 10.18 36.82
C GLY A 367 -14.79 11.01 36.70
N ASP A 368 -14.82 12.16 37.37
CA ASP A 368 -15.92 13.14 37.34
C ASP A 368 -15.71 14.24 36.28
N THR A 369 -14.75 14.05 35.36
CA THR A 369 -14.56 14.98 34.23
C THR A 369 -15.47 14.64 33.05
N LYS A 370 -15.46 15.50 32.02
CA LYS A 370 -16.20 15.26 30.76
C LYS A 370 -15.62 14.14 29.87
N PHE A 371 -14.43 13.64 30.20
CA PHE A 371 -13.69 12.74 29.32
C PHE A 371 -14.07 11.28 29.52
N LYS A 372 -14.06 10.49 28.45
CA LYS A 372 -14.31 9.05 28.47
C LYS A 372 -12.98 8.28 28.41
N PRO A 373 -12.94 7.04 28.93
CA PRO A 373 -11.81 6.15 28.72
C PRO A 373 -11.48 6.02 27.22
N PHE A 374 -10.19 6.03 26.89
CA PHE A 374 -9.62 6.01 25.53
C PHE A 374 -9.78 7.28 24.70
N ASP A 375 -10.36 8.36 25.25
CA ASP A 375 -10.31 9.66 24.57
C ASP A 375 -8.85 10.10 24.38
N HIS A 376 -8.52 10.56 23.17
CA HIS A 376 -7.22 11.11 22.80
C HIS A 376 -7.32 12.63 22.70
N VAL A 377 -6.80 13.33 23.71
CA VAL A 377 -7.04 14.76 23.92
C VAL A 377 -5.77 15.50 24.34
N PRO A 378 -5.69 16.83 24.16
CA PRO A 378 -4.57 17.63 24.65
C PRO A 378 -4.40 17.50 26.17
N ALA A 379 -3.16 17.33 26.63
CA ALA A 379 -2.82 17.21 28.05
C ALA A 379 -3.34 18.40 28.88
N GLU A 380 -3.16 19.62 28.35
CA GLU A 380 -3.62 20.85 29.00
C GLU A 380 -5.12 20.86 29.29
N ASP A 381 -5.93 20.31 28.39
CA ASP A 381 -7.39 20.28 28.55
C ASP A 381 -7.80 19.36 29.70
N VAL A 382 -7.07 18.25 29.86
CA VAL A 382 -7.26 17.30 30.96
C VAL A 382 -6.83 17.93 32.28
N GLU A 383 -5.70 18.63 32.31
CA GLU A 383 -5.24 19.34 33.50
C GLU A 383 -6.20 20.47 33.91
N LYS A 384 -6.70 21.25 32.95
CA LYS A 384 -7.71 22.30 33.18
C LYS A 384 -9.00 21.69 33.72
N ALA A 385 -9.44 20.54 33.19
CA ALA A 385 -10.62 19.84 33.71
C ALA A 385 -10.39 19.29 35.13
N ASN A 386 -9.23 18.68 35.39
CA ASN A 386 -8.87 18.14 36.70
C ASN A 386 -8.75 19.23 37.78
N LYS A 387 -8.34 20.45 37.40
CA LYS A 387 -8.36 21.62 38.30
C LYS A 387 -9.78 22.05 38.67
N ARG A 388 -10.76 21.88 37.77
CA ARG A 388 -12.18 22.26 37.98
C ARG A 388 -12.95 21.28 38.87
N VAL A 389 -12.58 19.99 38.88
CA VAL A 389 -13.25 18.94 39.67
C VAL A 389 -13.04 19.10 41.20
N GLY A 390 -12.10 19.95 41.63
CA GLY A 390 -11.85 20.24 43.04
C GLY A 390 -11.15 19.09 43.80
N ALA A 391 -11.04 19.21 45.13
CA ALA A 391 -10.32 18.24 45.96
C ALA A 391 -11.14 16.98 46.32
N SER A 392 -12.48 17.06 46.25
CA SER A 392 -13.40 15.98 46.62
C SER A 392 -13.86 15.12 45.44
N GLY A 393 -13.67 15.55 44.20
CA GLY A 393 -14.05 14.80 43.01
C GLY A 393 -12.92 13.91 42.49
N VAL A 394 -13.30 12.85 41.78
CA VAL A 394 -12.37 11.90 41.18
C VAL A 394 -11.77 12.53 39.91
N LYS A 395 -10.48 12.81 39.93
CA LYS A 395 -9.74 13.35 38.78
C LYS A 395 -9.62 12.30 37.68
N ALA A 396 -9.59 12.76 36.43
CA ALA A 396 -9.26 11.92 35.30
C ALA A 396 -7.79 11.47 35.38
N SER A 397 -7.56 10.17 35.19
CA SER A 397 -6.22 9.60 35.03
C SER A 397 -5.93 9.39 33.56
N PHE A 398 -4.69 9.66 33.16
CA PHE A 398 -4.26 9.64 31.77
C PHE A 398 -2.82 9.16 31.64
N GLU A 399 -2.44 8.77 30.42
CA GLU A 399 -1.08 8.40 30.04
C GLU A 399 -0.65 9.16 28.78
N PRO A 400 0.65 9.46 28.59
CA PRO A 400 1.14 10.04 27.35
C PRO A 400 0.81 9.15 26.15
N ASP A 401 0.20 9.73 25.13
CA ASP A 401 -0.17 9.03 23.89
C ASP A 401 0.18 9.94 22.70
N PRO A 402 1.43 9.88 22.20
CA PRO A 402 1.82 10.62 21.01
C PRO A 402 1.18 10.02 19.75
N PHE A 403 1.14 10.79 18.67
CA PHE A 403 0.65 10.31 17.38
C PHE A 403 1.68 9.37 16.76
N TYR A 404 1.35 8.09 16.65
CA TYR A 404 2.15 7.13 15.92
C TYR A 404 1.81 7.19 14.43
N LEU A 405 2.80 7.46 13.59
CA LEU A 405 2.64 7.54 12.14
C LEU A 405 3.47 6.47 11.43
N THR A 406 2.85 5.78 10.49
CA THR A 406 3.54 4.93 9.51
C THR A 406 4.35 5.79 8.53
N ALA A 407 5.24 5.16 7.74
CA ALA A 407 6.09 5.89 6.80
C ALA A 407 5.28 6.70 5.78
N TRP A 408 4.24 6.12 5.18
CA TRP A 408 3.43 6.81 4.16
C TRP A 408 2.45 7.83 4.75
N GLU A 409 2.14 7.75 6.04
CA GLU A 409 1.40 8.81 6.73
C GLU A 409 2.30 10.00 7.00
N GLU A 410 3.54 9.75 7.46
CA GLU A 410 4.54 10.80 7.69
C GLU A 410 4.82 11.62 6.42
N ASP A 411 4.91 10.98 5.24
CA ASP A 411 5.19 11.66 3.97
C ASP A 411 4.21 12.77 3.62
N LYS A 412 2.97 12.68 4.12
CA LYS A 412 1.91 13.67 3.86
C LYS A 412 2.12 14.96 4.66
N HIS A 413 2.85 14.89 5.76
CA HIS A 413 2.97 15.97 6.73
C HIS A 413 4.36 16.64 6.70
N VAL A 414 4.41 17.89 7.15
CA VAL A 414 5.68 18.57 7.44
C VAL A 414 6.06 18.31 8.89
N VAL A 415 7.20 17.66 9.10
CA VAL A 415 7.67 17.25 10.43
C VAL A 415 8.90 18.05 10.84
N GLY A 416 8.79 18.80 11.94
CA GLY A 416 9.89 19.54 12.56
C GLY A 416 10.82 18.64 13.38
N GLN A 417 12.08 19.05 13.52
CA GLN A 417 13.08 18.33 14.31
C GLN A 417 12.85 18.43 15.82
N ALA A 418 13.35 17.45 16.57
CA ALA A 418 13.20 17.40 18.04
C ALA A 418 13.82 18.60 18.80
N ASN A 419 14.82 19.26 18.20
CA ASN A 419 15.57 20.38 18.77
C ASN A 419 15.00 21.75 18.38
N ILE A 420 13.80 21.80 17.80
CA ILE A 420 13.13 23.06 17.47
C ILE A 420 12.98 23.94 18.73
N ALA A 421 13.28 25.23 18.60
CA ALA A 421 13.23 26.16 19.72
C ALA A 421 11.77 26.50 20.07
N LEU A 422 11.40 26.26 21.32
CA LEU A 422 10.07 26.50 21.86
C LEU A 422 10.12 27.55 22.99
N ASP A 423 9.07 28.34 23.13
CA ASP A 423 8.87 29.22 24.29
C ASP A 423 8.27 28.47 25.49
N GLU A 424 8.03 29.18 26.61
CA GLU A 424 7.46 28.60 27.84
C GLU A 424 6.05 28.02 27.65
N ASN A 425 5.32 28.45 26.62
CA ASN A 425 3.97 27.99 26.29
C ASN A 425 3.98 26.95 25.15
N GLY A 426 5.15 26.52 24.69
CA GLY A 426 5.30 25.53 23.61
C GLY A 426 5.14 26.10 22.19
N TYR A 427 5.12 27.43 22.01
CA TYR A 427 5.12 28.05 20.68
C TYR A 427 6.48 27.94 20.02
N ILE A 428 6.47 27.69 18.71
CA ILE A 428 7.68 27.69 17.88
C ILE A 428 8.21 29.12 17.74
N VAL A 429 9.43 29.35 18.22
CA VAL A 429 10.03 30.69 18.33
C VAL A 429 10.44 31.25 16.96
N ASN A 430 11.12 30.44 16.15
CA ASN A 430 11.67 30.90 14.87
C ASN A 430 10.59 30.84 13.78
N ASP A 431 10.59 31.82 12.87
CA ASP A 431 9.64 31.83 11.75
C ASP A 431 9.95 30.73 10.73
N ARG A 432 11.24 30.43 10.49
CA ARG A 432 11.71 29.34 9.62
C ARG A 432 12.45 28.30 10.44
N ASN A 433 12.07 27.04 10.29
CA ASN A 433 12.63 25.94 11.05
C ASN A 433 13.05 24.81 10.12
N ALA A 434 14.06 24.06 10.54
CA ALA A 434 14.44 22.83 9.87
C ALA A 434 13.33 21.78 10.06
N ALA A 435 12.82 21.28 8.94
CA ALA A 435 11.77 20.29 8.89
C ALA A 435 12.07 19.28 7.78
N ARG A 436 11.24 18.24 7.71
CA ARG A 436 11.26 17.27 6.62
C ARG A 436 9.86 17.04 6.07
N LYS A 437 9.80 16.73 4.77
CA LYS A 437 8.57 16.33 4.08
C LYS A 437 8.93 15.29 3.02
N ALA A 438 8.26 14.14 3.04
CA ALA A 438 8.48 13.05 2.08
C ALA A 438 9.98 12.69 1.86
N GLY A 439 10.74 12.61 2.96
CA GLY A 439 12.17 12.28 2.94
C GLY A 439 13.13 13.43 2.62
N GLU A 440 12.64 14.59 2.16
CA GLU A 440 13.48 15.76 1.88
C GLU A 440 13.57 16.71 3.08
N PHE A 441 14.77 17.25 3.33
CA PHE A 441 14.99 18.28 4.33
C PHE A 441 14.67 19.66 3.75
N ILE A 442 13.77 20.39 4.42
CA ILE A 442 13.28 21.69 4.00
C ILE A 442 13.36 22.71 5.14
N LEU A 443 13.31 24.00 4.78
CA LEU A 443 13.05 25.08 5.72
C LEU A 443 11.57 25.45 5.62
N ALA A 444 10.78 25.01 6.60
CA ALA A 444 9.34 25.26 6.66
C ALA A 444 9.03 26.49 7.51
N GLN A 445 7.95 27.20 7.18
CA GLN A 445 7.41 28.21 8.08
C GLN A 445 6.77 27.55 9.30
N ARG A 446 6.78 28.23 10.45
CA ARG A 446 6.18 27.69 11.69
C ARG A 446 4.71 27.26 11.53
N ASP A 447 3.96 27.93 10.67
CA ASP A 447 2.53 27.66 10.43
C ASP A 447 2.31 26.45 9.51
N GLU A 448 3.35 26.00 8.80
CA GLU A 448 3.32 24.84 7.91
C GLU A 448 3.68 23.53 8.65
N ILE A 449 4.29 23.62 9.84
CA ILE A 449 4.72 22.45 10.61
C ILE A 449 3.51 21.83 11.32
N GLU A 450 3.24 20.56 11.04
CA GLU A 450 2.09 19.83 11.58
C GLU A 450 2.48 18.89 12.72
N PHE A 451 3.70 18.37 12.69
CA PHE A 451 4.22 17.44 13.69
C PHE A 451 5.66 17.77 14.07
N VAL A 452 6.08 17.36 15.26
CA VAL A 452 7.46 17.48 15.75
C VAL A 452 7.87 16.16 16.39
N ASP A 453 9.12 15.77 16.19
CA ASP A 453 9.75 14.62 16.85
C ASP A 453 9.55 14.66 18.38
N VAL A 454 9.35 13.50 19.02
CA VAL A 454 9.14 13.42 20.47
C VAL A 454 10.46 13.57 21.23
N SER A 455 11.54 13.02 20.69
CA SER A 455 12.85 13.02 21.34
C SER A 455 13.98 12.87 20.33
N PRO A 456 15.14 13.50 20.52
CA PRO A 456 16.33 13.22 19.70
C PRO A 456 16.73 11.75 19.73
N LYS A 457 16.46 11.05 20.85
CA LYS A 457 16.76 9.62 21.02
C LYS A 457 15.89 8.70 20.17
N GLN A 458 14.83 9.23 19.53
CA GLN A 458 13.97 8.40 18.69
C GLN A 458 14.66 7.88 17.44
N LEU A 459 15.73 8.54 16.99
CA LEU A 459 16.47 8.14 15.79
C LEU A 459 17.23 6.83 15.96
N VAL A 460 17.65 6.52 17.19
CA VAL A 460 18.63 5.46 17.48
C VAL A 460 18.00 4.30 18.22
N SER A 461 18.65 3.14 18.20
CA SER A 461 18.27 1.95 18.96
C SER A 461 18.65 2.05 20.43
N VAL A 462 18.23 1.07 21.21
CA VAL A 462 18.54 0.97 22.64
C VAL A 462 20.06 0.99 22.89
N ALA A 463 20.86 0.20 22.15
CA ALA A 463 22.31 0.18 22.33
C ALA A 463 22.97 1.51 21.97
N ALA A 464 22.67 2.05 20.79
CA ALA A 464 23.24 3.32 20.34
C ALA A 464 22.83 4.49 21.27
N SER A 465 21.63 4.45 21.87
CA SER A 465 21.17 5.48 22.81
C SER A 465 21.94 5.54 24.15
N LEU A 466 22.74 4.50 24.45
CA LEU A 466 23.57 4.43 25.65
C LEU A 466 24.99 4.96 25.43
N ILE A 467 25.37 5.26 24.19
CA ILE A 467 26.67 5.88 23.88
C ILE A 467 26.61 7.36 24.30
N PRO A 468 27.40 7.80 25.30
CA PRO A 468 27.45 9.20 25.66
C PRO A 468 28.15 10.00 24.56
N PHE A 469 27.70 11.24 24.33
CA PHE A 469 28.29 12.13 23.32
C PHE A 469 28.31 11.55 21.91
N LEU A 470 27.32 10.73 21.57
CA LEU A 470 27.17 10.09 20.26
C LEU A 470 27.25 11.09 19.10
N GLU A 471 26.77 12.31 19.31
CA GLU A 471 26.81 13.42 18.35
C GLU A 471 28.24 13.86 17.96
N ASN A 472 29.25 13.52 18.78
CA ASN A 472 30.66 13.85 18.53
C ASN A 472 31.43 12.68 17.91
N ASP A 473 30.82 11.51 17.78
CA ASP A 473 31.44 10.31 17.21
C ASP A 473 31.09 10.15 15.73
N ASP A 474 32.05 9.65 14.94
CA ASP A 474 31.78 9.21 13.57
C ASP A 474 30.82 8.01 13.56
N ALA A 475 29.95 7.94 12.56
CA ALA A 475 28.93 6.90 12.46
C ALA A 475 29.52 5.47 12.45
N ASN A 476 30.69 5.25 11.85
CA ASN A 476 31.31 3.93 11.84
C ASN A 476 31.83 3.54 13.23
N ARG A 477 32.36 4.50 14.00
CA ARG A 477 32.80 4.26 15.37
C ARG A 477 31.62 4.01 16.30
N ALA A 478 30.53 4.75 16.11
CA ALA A 478 29.28 4.52 16.83
C ALA A 478 28.71 3.12 16.54
N LEU A 479 28.76 2.66 15.28
CA LEU A 479 28.38 1.32 14.89
C LEU A 479 29.23 0.27 15.62
N MET A 480 30.55 0.39 15.55
CA MET A 480 31.48 -0.51 16.26
C MET A 480 31.20 -0.51 17.77
N GLY A 481 31.06 0.68 18.37
CA GLY A 481 30.76 0.85 19.79
C GLY A 481 29.46 0.17 20.21
N SER A 482 28.39 0.34 19.42
CA SER A 482 27.10 -0.31 19.69
C SER A 482 27.19 -1.83 19.60
N ASN A 483 28.00 -2.36 18.69
CA ASN A 483 28.24 -3.80 18.56
C ASN A 483 29.08 -4.35 19.72
N MET A 484 30.15 -3.63 20.11
CA MET A 484 31.04 -4.02 21.20
C MET A 484 30.34 -4.04 22.57
N GLN A 485 29.38 -3.14 22.82
CA GLN A 485 28.60 -3.15 24.07
C GLN A 485 27.78 -4.45 24.29
N ARG A 486 27.51 -5.21 23.22
CA ARG A 486 26.74 -6.46 23.29
C ARG A 486 27.61 -7.69 23.51
N GLN A 487 28.93 -7.57 23.38
CA GLN A 487 29.89 -8.64 23.65
C GLN A 487 30.39 -8.51 25.08
#